data_AF-A0A672LRQ4-F1
#
_entry.id   AF-A0A672LRQ4-F1
#
_cell.length_a   1.000
_cell.length_b   1.000
_cell.length_c   1.000
_cell.angle_alpha   90.00
_cell.angle_beta   90.00
_cell.angle_gamma   90.00
#
_symmetry.space_group_name_H-M   'P 1'
#
loop_
_entity.id
_entity.type
_entity.pdbx_description
1 polymer ?
#
loop_
_entity_poly.entity_id
_entity_poly.type
_entity_poly.pdbx_seq_one_letter_code
_entity_poly.pdbx_strand_id
1 'polypeptide(L)'
;FILISLTIDYAKLMNACCGVPAIKPVITGYNKIANGENAVSGSWSWQVSLQQSNGEHFCGGSLISTNWVLTAAHCSVHAVEMTSSISPICLPSSFTNVLPGTRCVTTGWVNPRFLQQATLPIVSQAQCRQFWGRNIITDAMICAGASSCAGDSGGPLMCESSGVWYQVGIVSWGHKSCKIIRFN
;
A
#
# COMPACT_ATOMS: atom_id res chain seq x y z
N PHE A 1 -5.41 7.26 -4.47
CA PHE A 1 -6.52 6.41 -4.10
C PHE A 1 -5.96 5.08 -4.43
N ILE A 2 -6.11 4.21 -3.49
CA ILE A 2 -5.48 2.92 -3.51
C ILE A 2 -6.69 2.03 -3.42
N LEU A 3 -7.36 1.82 -4.56
CA LEU A 3 -8.35 0.76 -4.62
C LEU A 3 -7.60 -0.54 -4.69
N ILE A 4 -8.07 -1.55 -4.00
CA ILE A 4 -7.32 -2.77 -3.74
C ILE A 4 -8.27 -3.84 -4.21
N SER A 5 -7.95 -4.50 -5.31
CA SER A 5 -8.57 -5.78 -5.61
C SER A 5 -7.52 -6.83 -5.28
N LEU A 6 -7.83 -7.68 -4.30
CA LEU A 6 -7.59 -9.12 -4.29
C LEU A 6 -8.01 -9.65 -2.90
N THR A 7 -8.99 -10.56 -2.90
CA THR A 7 -9.27 -11.41 -1.74
C THR A 7 -8.06 -12.33 -1.50
N ILE A 8 -7.33 -12.10 -0.42
CA ILE A 8 -6.30 -13.04 0.02
C ILE A 8 -6.98 -14.07 0.91
N ASP A 9 -6.84 -15.34 0.56
CA ASP A 9 -7.23 -16.44 1.43
C ASP A 9 -6.26 -16.51 2.62
N TYR A 10 -6.74 -16.03 3.77
CA TYR A 10 -5.97 -15.83 4.99
C TYR A 10 -5.40 -17.10 5.62
N ALA A 11 -5.96 -18.27 5.28
CA ALA A 11 -5.58 -19.54 5.89
C ALA A 11 -4.15 -20.01 5.56
N LYS A 12 -3.45 -19.35 4.60
CA LYS A 12 -2.13 -19.78 4.11
C LYS A 12 -0.91 -18.99 4.61
N LEU A 13 -1.06 -17.91 5.38
CA LEU A 13 0.04 -16.94 5.63
C LEU A 13 0.40 -16.69 7.11
N MET A 14 -0.13 -17.50 8.04
CA MET A 14 -0.16 -17.22 9.49
C MET A 14 1.13 -17.49 10.30
N ASN A 15 2.35 -17.58 9.73
CA ASN A 15 3.50 -18.13 10.50
C ASN A 15 4.88 -17.44 10.36
N ALA A 16 4.96 -16.13 10.07
CA ALA A 16 6.23 -15.41 10.05
C ALA A 16 6.21 -14.14 10.92
N CYS A 17 7.35 -13.79 11.52
CA CYS A 17 7.61 -12.45 12.05
C CYS A 17 7.42 -11.44 10.91
N CYS A 18 6.31 -10.71 10.93
CA CYS A 18 5.91 -9.78 9.87
C CYS A 18 5.68 -8.38 10.45
N GLY A 19 5.64 -7.36 9.59
CA GLY A 19 5.17 -6.02 9.96
C GLY A 19 6.08 -5.27 10.94
N VAL A 20 7.25 -5.78 11.29
CA VAL A 20 8.21 -5.14 12.20
C VAL A 20 9.53 -4.93 11.46
N PRO A 21 9.79 -3.73 10.91
CA PRO A 21 11.01 -3.48 10.16
C PRO A 21 12.21 -3.29 11.10
N ALA A 22 13.38 -3.79 10.69
CA ALA A 22 14.63 -3.59 11.43
C ALA A 22 15.01 -2.10 11.55
N ILE A 23 14.69 -1.30 10.52
CA ILE A 23 14.82 0.15 10.52
C ILE A 23 13.41 0.73 10.66
N LYS A 24 13.15 1.47 11.74
CA LYS A 24 11.83 2.08 11.96
C LYS A 24 11.60 3.23 10.97
N PRO A 25 10.41 3.34 10.35
CA PRO A 25 10.09 4.48 9.49
C PRO A 25 9.99 5.76 10.33
N VAL A 26 10.57 6.84 9.81
CA VAL A 26 10.39 8.19 10.34
C VAL A 26 9.33 8.86 9.48
N ILE A 27 8.18 9.16 10.07
CA ILE A 27 7.03 9.74 9.36
C ILE A 27 6.75 11.11 9.96
N THR A 28 7.12 12.18 9.25
CA THR A 28 6.94 13.55 9.75
C THR A 28 5.51 14.06 9.57
N GLY A 29 4.76 13.42 8.66
CA GLY A 29 3.40 13.79 8.26
C GLY A 29 2.25 13.14 9.04
N TYR A 30 2.47 12.50 10.20
CA TYR A 30 1.34 11.90 10.94
C TYR A 30 0.25 12.91 11.32
N ASN A 31 0.58 14.20 11.43
CA ASN A 31 -0.39 15.25 11.76
C ASN A 31 -0.97 15.99 10.54
N LYS A 32 -0.49 15.72 9.31
CA LYS A 32 -0.90 16.45 8.09
C LYS A 32 -0.91 15.54 6.88
N ILE A 33 -1.92 15.64 6.01
CA ILE A 33 -1.88 14.91 4.73
C ILE A 33 -0.70 15.49 3.93
N ALA A 34 0.29 14.66 3.62
CA ALA A 34 1.51 15.07 2.94
C ALA A 34 1.48 14.65 1.47
N ASN A 35 2.05 15.45 0.57
CA ASN A 35 2.29 15.09 -0.83
C ASN A 35 3.45 14.07 -0.97
N GLY A 36 3.61 13.20 0.03
CA GLY A 36 4.76 12.33 0.21
C GLY A 36 5.96 13.00 0.87
N GLU A 37 6.82 12.16 1.45
CA GLU A 37 8.17 12.47 1.92
C GLU A 37 9.10 11.32 1.50
N ASN A 38 10.41 11.55 1.45
CA ASN A 38 11.34 10.47 1.19
C ASN A 38 11.32 9.49 2.36
N ALA A 39 11.19 8.20 2.05
CA ALA A 39 11.33 7.16 3.05
C ALA A 39 12.78 7.05 3.51
N VAL A 40 12.98 6.67 4.78
CA VAL A 40 14.28 6.25 5.26
C VAL A 40 14.66 4.97 4.51
N SER A 41 15.88 4.90 3.99
CA SER A 41 16.34 3.74 3.23
C SER A 41 16.20 2.46 4.07
N GLY A 42 15.51 1.46 3.52
CA GLY A 42 15.24 0.18 4.20
C GLY A 42 14.16 0.20 5.28
N SER A 43 13.51 1.33 5.57
CA SER A 43 12.48 1.38 6.62
C SER A 43 11.18 0.68 6.27
N TRP A 44 10.94 0.48 4.97
CA TRP A 44 9.81 -0.29 4.43
C TRP A 44 10.33 -1.58 3.81
N SER A 45 10.85 -2.45 4.66
CA SER A 45 11.53 -3.70 4.25
C SER A 45 10.70 -4.58 3.30
N TRP A 46 9.39 -4.63 3.43
CA TRP A 46 8.53 -5.42 2.53
C TRP A 46 8.30 -4.78 1.17
N GLN A 47 8.69 -3.53 0.92
CA GLN A 47 8.40 -2.85 -0.33
C GLN A 47 9.16 -3.49 -1.50
N VAL A 48 8.43 -3.81 -2.57
CA VAL A 48 8.97 -4.41 -3.80
C VAL A 48 8.81 -3.44 -4.97
N SER A 49 9.85 -3.38 -5.81
CA SER A 49 9.84 -2.72 -7.12
C SER A 49 9.73 -3.79 -8.20
N LEU A 50 8.60 -3.82 -8.91
CA LEU A 50 8.41 -4.65 -10.10
C LEU A 50 8.96 -3.90 -11.30
N GLN A 51 9.83 -4.58 -12.04
CA GLN A 51 10.57 -4.00 -13.14
C GLN A 51 10.30 -4.74 -14.44
N GLN A 52 10.36 -4.01 -15.55
CA GLN A 52 10.42 -4.55 -16.89
C GLN A 52 11.80 -5.20 -17.12
N SER A 53 11.96 -5.91 -18.25
CA SER A 53 13.22 -6.58 -18.60
C SER A 53 14.41 -5.63 -18.77
N ASN A 54 14.15 -4.35 -19.06
CA ASN A 54 15.15 -3.28 -19.14
C ASN A 54 15.54 -2.69 -17.76
N GLY A 55 15.01 -3.23 -16.66
CA GLY A 55 15.22 -2.73 -15.30
C GLY A 55 14.36 -1.51 -14.93
N GLU A 56 13.42 -1.10 -15.79
CA GLU A 56 12.55 0.04 -15.53
C GLU A 56 11.41 -0.35 -14.59
N HIS A 57 11.27 0.39 -13.49
CA HIS A 57 10.16 0.25 -12.56
C HIS A 57 8.82 0.57 -13.23
N PHE A 58 7.82 -0.31 -13.07
CA PHE A 58 6.48 -0.08 -13.60
C PHE A 58 5.36 -0.25 -12.56
N CYS A 59 5.57 -1.07 -11.54
CA CYS A 59 4.63 -1.29 -10.44
C CYS A 59 5.36 -1.52 -9.11
N GLY A 60 4.68 -1.23 -8.01
CA GLY A 60 5.04 -1.66 -6.68
C GLY A 60 4.50 -3.06 -6.34
N GLY A 61 4.95 -3.56 -5.20
CA GLY A 61 4.45 -4.77 -4.58
C GLY A 61 4.83 -4.78 -3.10
N SER A 62 4.40 -5.81 -2.40
CA SER A 62 4.78 -6.04 -1.01
C SER A 62 5.06 -7.51 -0.75
N LEU A 63 6.16 -7.80 -0.05
CA LEU A 63 6.47 -9.13 0.43
C LEU A 63 5.50 -9.50 1.55
N ILE A 64 4.68 -10.53 1.37
CA ILE A 64 3.73 -11.03 2.37
C ILE A 64 4.19 -12.34 3.02
N SER A 65 5.18 -12.99 2.43
CA SER A 65 5.97 -14.08 3.04
C SER A 65 7.26 -14.27 2.22
N THR A 66 8.14 -15.20 2.62
CA THR A 66 9.46 -15.39 2.00
C THR A 66 9.43 -15.61 0.48
N ASN A 67 8.32 -16.14 -0.05
CA ASN A 67 8.19 -16.51 -1.47
C ASN A 67 6.96 -15.88 -2.14
N TRP A 68 6.29 -14.92 -1.49
CA TRP A 68 5.06 -14.34 -2.01
C TRP A 68 5.09 -12.81 -1.98
N VAL A 69 4.86 -12.23 -3.16
CA VAL A 69 4.65 -10.80 -3.34
C VAL A 69 3.20 -10.56 -3.70
N LEU A 70 2.59 -9.61 -3.01
CA LEU A 70 1.27 -9.10 -3.31
C LEU A 70 1.40 -7.85 -4.17
N THR A 71 0.62 -7.77 -5.25
CA THR A 71 0.58 -6.62 -6.16
C THR A 71 -0.80 -6.54 -6.82
N ALA A 72 -1.06 -5.48 -7.59
CA ALA A 72 -2.34 -5.29 -8.25
C ALA A 72 -2.45 -6.20 -9.49
N ALA A 73 -3.64 -6.73 -9.76
CA ALA A 73 -3.84 -7.65 -10.88
C ALA A 73 -3.51 -7.05 -12.25
N HIS A 74 -3.61 -5.73 -12.41
CA HIS A 74 -3.25 -5.03 -13.65
C HIS A 74 -1.74 -4.79 -13.80
N CYS A 75 -0.94 -5.10 -12.77
CA CYS A 75 0.51 -5.19 -12.88
C CYS A 75 0.85 -6.55 -13.49
N SER A 76 1.00 -6.58 -14.82
CA SER A 76 1.36 -7.80 -15.55
C SER A 76 2.73 -8.33 -15.12
N VAL A 77 2.73 -9.23 -14.14
CA VAL A 77 3.94 -9.88 -13.61
C VAL A 77 4.05 -11.31 -14.12
N HIS A 78 5.29 -11.73 -14.38
CA HIS A 78 5.63 -13.14 -14.52
C HIS A 78 6.29 -13.62 -13.23
N ALA A 79 6.23 -14.93 -12.95
CA ALA A 79 6.89 -15.50 -11.80
C ALA A 79 8.39 -15.15 -11.83
N VAL A 80 8.89 -14.62 -10.70
CA VAL A 80 10.28 -14.20 -10.52
C VAL A 80 10.86 -14.92 -9.31
N GLU A 81 12.14 -15.30 -9.41
CA GLU A 81 12.91 -15.90 -8.31
C GLU A 81 13.19 -14.85 -7.24
N MET A 82 12.82 -15.14 -5.99
CA MET A 82 13.03 -14.22 -4.86
C MET A 82 14.44 -14.36 -4.29
N THR A 83 15.08 -13.22 -3.97
CA THR A 83 16.36 -13.18 -3.26
C THR A 83 16.15 -12.90 -1.77
N SER A 84 17.04 -13.41 -0.91
CA SER A 84 16.92 -13.28 0.54
C SER A 84 17.41 -11.91 1.05
N SER A 85 16.53 -11.18 1.76
CA SER A 85 16.79 -10.41 3.00
C SER A 85 15.88 -9.17 3.09
N ILE A 86 14.60 -9.40 3.35
CA ILE A 86 13.61 -8.35 3.65
C ILE A 86 12.46 -9.02 4.42
N SER A 87 11.94 -8.35 5.46
CA SER A 87 10.87 -8.89 6.30
C SER A 87 9.50 -8.65 5.66
N PRO A 88 8.58 -9.64 5.69
CA PRO A 88 7.25 -9.48 5.12
C PRO A 88 6.39 -8.52 5.94
N ILE A 89 5.37 -7.93 5.32
CA ILE A 89 4.32 -7.18 6.02
C ILE A 89 3.24 -8.14 6.53
N CYS A 90 2.60 -7.81 7.65
CA CYS A 90 1.48 -8.61 8.15
C CYS A 90 0.22 -8.37 7.31
N LEU A 91 -0.62 -9.39 7.22
CA LEU A 91 -1.98 -9.26 6.69
C LEU A 91 -2.97 -9.25 7.87
N PRO A 92 -3.99 -8.38 7.85
CA PRO A 92 -4.95 -8.29 8.94
C PRO A 92 -5.88 -9.51 8.93
N SER A 93 -6.14 -10.17 10.05
CA SER A 93 -7.07 -11.33 10.08
C SER A 93 -8.51 -11.01 9.60
N SER A 94 -8.90 -9.72 9.63
CA SER A 94 -10.09 -9.19 8.98
C SER A 94 -9.88 -7.72 8.57
N PHE A 95 -10.36 -7.36 7.37
CA PHE A 95 -10.34 -5.98 6.87
C PHE A 95 -11.37 -5.06 7.56
N THR A 96 -12.33 -5.59 8.33
CA THR A 96 -13.43 -4.81 8.95
C THR A 96 -12.99 -3.87 10.07
N ASN A 97 -11.73 -3.91 10.49
CA ASN A 97 -11.27 -3.24 11.70
C ASN A 97 -10.57 -1.89 11.46
N VAL A 98 -10.45 -1.43 10.22
CA VAL A 98 -9.80 -0.15 9.93
C VAL A 98 -10.83 0.98 9.91
N LEU A 99 -10.88 1.74 11.00
CA LEU A 99 -11.86 2.83 11.15
C LEU A 99 -11.59 4.01 10.19
N PRO A 100 -12.64 4.69 9.68
CA PRO A 100 -12.48 5.97 9.00
C PRO A 100 -11.71 6.97 9.87
N GLY A 101 -10.79 7.71 9.26
CA GLY A 101 -9.89 8.63 9.96
C GLY A 101 -8.58 7.99 10.42
N THR A 102 -8.49 6.66 10.53
CA THR A 102 -7.22 5.96 10.81
C THR A 102 -6.18 6.37 9.79
N ARG A 103 -4.98 6.71 10.27
CA ARG A 103 -3.89 7.18 9.41
C ARG A 103 -3.03 6.01 9.01
N CYS A 104 -2.98 5.76 7.72
CA CYS A 104 -2.23 4.68 7.11
C CYS A 104 -1.21 5.27 6.14
N VAL A 105 -0.19 4.49 5.80
CA VAL A 105 0.92 4.91 4.95
C VAL A 105 0.88 4.11 3.66
N THR A 106 1.07 4.80 2.55
CA THR A 106 1.40 4.17 1.27
C THR A 106 2.83 4.47 0.90
N THR A 107 3.47 3.55 0.21
CA THR A 107 4.84 3.70 -0.29
C THR A 107 4.91 3.35 -1.77
N GLY A 108 5.77 4.03 -2.51
CA GLY A 108 5.92 3.84 -3.95
C GLY A 108 7.00 4.70 -4.57
N TRP A 109 7.33 4.39 -5.83
CA TRP A 109 8.37 5.09 -6.61
C TRP A 109 7.74 5.93 -7.70
N VAL A 110 7.34 7.16 -7.35
CA VAL A 110 6.91 8.19 -8.31
C VAL A 110 8.13 8.82 -9.02
N ASN A 111 9.31 8.76 -8.37
CA ASN A 111 10.61 9.11 -8.91
C ASN A 111 11.59 7.95 -8.61
N PRO A 112 12.27 7.37 -9.62
CA PRO A 112 13.02 6.12 -9.43
C PRO A 112 14.24 6.24 -8.50
N ARG A 113 14.66 7.45 -8.12
CA ARG A 113 15.84 7.64 -7.26
C ARG A 113 15.59 7.32 -5.78
N PHE A 114 14.40 7.54 -5.26
CA PHE A 114 14.12 7.35 -3.84
C PHE A 114 12.71 6.81 -3.63
N LEU A 115 12.58 5.83 -2.72
CA LEU A 115 11.27 5.40 -2.26
C LEU A 115 10.60 6.55 -1.50
N GLN A 116 9.34 6.81 -1.82
CA GLN A 116 8.53 7.82 -1.13
C GLN A 116 7.47 7.15 -0.27
N GLN A 117 7.04 7.86 0.77
CA GLN A 117 5.96 7.44 1.66
C GLN A 117 4.96 8.58 1.84
N ALA A 118 3.67 8.29 1.94
CA ALA A 118 2.63 9.28 2.19
C ALA A 118 1.63 8.80 3.24
N THR A 119 1.33 9.65 4.23
CA THR A 119 0.31 9.37 5.25
C THR A 119 -1.06 9.84 4.80
N LEU A 120 -2.03 8.93 4.78
CA LEU A 120 -3.38 9.13 4.29
C LEU A 120 -4.41 8.67 5.33
N PRO A 121 -5.48 9.45 5.58
CA PRO A 121 -6.59 8.97 6.39
C PRO A 121 -7.44 7.97 5.59
N ILE A 122 -7.91 6.92 6.25
CA ILE A 122 -8.95 6.04 5.72
C ILE A 122 -10.28 6.78 5.62
N VAL A 123 -11.01 6.53 4.54
CA VAL A 123 -12.28 7.16 4.23
C VAL A 123 -13.38 6.13 4.29
N SER A 124 -14.52 6.50 4.86
CA SER A 124 -15.66 5.58 4.96
C SER A 124 -16.16 5.17 3.58
N GLN A 125 -16.65 3.93 3.47
CA GLN A 125 -17.27 3.43 2.23
C GLN A 125 -18.43 4.31 1.75
N ALA A 126 -19.21 4.88 2.68
CA ALA A 126 -20.31 5.79 2.36
C ALA A 126 -19.82 7.07 1.67
N GLN A 127 -18.83 7.76 2.26
CA GLN A 127 -18.23 8.96 1.66
C GLN A 127 -17.53 8.63 0.34
N CYS A 128 -16.86 7.48 0.26
CA CYS A 128 -16.20 7.07 -0.97
C CYS A 128 -17.19 6.81 -2.11
N ARG A 129 -18.30 6.13 -1.82
CA ARG A 129 -19.42 5.89 -2.76
C ARG A 129 -20.13 7.17 -3.17
N GLN A 130 -20.23 8.15 -2.26
CA GLN A 130 -20.82 9.46 -2.58
C GLN A 130 -19.95 10.23 -3.56
N PHE A 131 -18.62 10.20 -3.38
CA PHE A 131 -17.69 10.91 -4.25
C PHE A 131 -17.51 10.25 -5.62
N TRP A 132 -17.30 8.93 -5.66
CA TRP A 132 -16.99 8.20 -6.89
C TRP A 132 -18.19 7.56 -7.57
N GLY A 133 -19.31 7.38 -6.86
CA GLY A 133 -20.48 6.66 -7.34
C GLY A 133 -20.56 5.23 -6.80
N ARG A 134 -21.79 4.83 -6.46
CA ARG A 134 -22.10 3.52 -5.85
C ARG A 134 -21.81 2.33 -6.75
N ASN A 135 -21.80 2.52 -8.07
CA ASN A 135 -21.57 1.48 -9.06
C ASN A 135 -20.07 1.22 -9.31
N ILE A 136 -19.20 2.11 -8.81
CA ILE A 136 -17.74 1.99 -8.97
C ILE A 136 -17.11 1.42 -7.68
N ILE A 137 -17.62 1.81 -6.51
CA ILE A 137 -17.06 1.43 -5.20
C ILE A 137 -17.79 0.22 -4.61
N THR A 138 -17.14 -0.94 -4.68
CA THR A 138 -17.60 -2.22 -4.12
C THR A 138 -17.21 -2.39 -2.64
N ASP A 139 -17.80 -3.36 -1.94
CA ASP A 139 -17.46 -3.66 -0.53
C ASP A 139 -16.06 -4.27 -0.35
N ALA A 140 -15.44 -4.75 -1.44
CA ALA A 140 -14.06 -5.25 -1.43
C ALA A 140 -13.00 -4.13 -1.53
N MET A 141 -13.43 -2.86 -1.57
CA MET A 141 -12.55 -1.72 -1.76
C MET A 141 -12.42 -0.89 -0.48
N ILE A 142 -11.25 -0.28 -0.30
CA ILE A 142 -10.97 0.70 0.75
C ILE A 142 -10.50 2.01 0.11
N CYS A 143 -10.83 3.15 0.74
CA CYS A 143 -10.50 4.47 0.23
C CYS A 143 -9.62 5.24 1.21
N ALA A 144 -8.71 6.05 0.68
CA ALA A 144 -7.77 6.85 1.46
C ALA A 144 -7.59 8.26 0.86
N GLY A 145 -7.28 9.24 1.71
CA GLY A 145 -7.29 10.70 1.48
C GLY A 145 -6.30 11.32 0.47
N ALA A 146 -5.80 10.60 -0.52
CA ALA A 146 -5.03 11.18 -1.64
C ALA A 146 -5.23 10.38 -2.91
N SER A 147 -4.83 10.92 -4.07
CA SER A 147 -4.65 10.16 -5.33
C SER A 147 -3.29 9.45 -5.39
N SER A 148 -3.25 8.30 -6.06
CA SER A 148 -2.03 7.52 -6.28
C SER A 148 -1.42 8.01 -7.59
N CYS A 149 -0.11 7.92 -7.72
CA CYS A 149 0.60 8.32 -8.92
C CYS A 149 1.05 7.14 -9.76
N ALA A 150 1.50 7.44 -10.99
CA ALA A 150 2.16 6.45 -11.83
C ALA A 150 3.37 5.86 -11.07
N GLY A 151 3.50 4.53 -11.07
CA GLY A 151 4.51 3.79 -10.32
C GLY A 151 4.06 3.26 -8.95
N ASP A 152 3.05 3.89 -8.31
CA ASP A 152 2.58 3.40 -7.00
C ASP A 152 1.71 2.14 -7.13
N SER A 153 1.17 1.87 -8.31
CA SER A 153 0.27 0.72 -8.57
C SER A 153 0.90 -0.59 -8.12
N GLY A 154 0.18 -1.38 -7.35
CA GLY A 154 0.65 -2.61 -6.74
C GLY A 154 1.34 -2.43 -5.38
N GLY A 155 1.71 -1.20 -5.01
CA GLY A 155 2.30 -0.89 -3.71
C GLY A 155 1.32 -1.06 -2.54
N PRO A 156 1.82 -1.19 -1.30
CA PRO A 156 0.98 -1.43 -0.13
C PRO A 156 0.36 -0.16 0.45
N LEU A 157 -0.88 -0.26 0.92
CA LEU A 157 -1.48 0.64 1.91
C LEU A 157 -1.43 -0.05 3.27
N MET A 158 -0.81 0.61 4.25
CA MET A 158 -0.36 -0.02 5.48
C MET A 158 -0.81 0.77 6.70
N CYS A 159 -1.40 0.11 7.67
CA CYS A 159 -1.75 0.75 8.94
C CYS A 159 -0.92 0.13 10.06
N GLU A 160 -0.49 0.96 11.00
CA GLU A 160 0.27 0.54 12.16
C GLU A 160 -0.68 0.32 13.35
N SER A 161 -0.44 -0.75 14.10
CA SER A 161 -1.13 -1.05 15.35
C SER A 161 -0.17 -1.73 16.32
N SER A 162 0.04 -1.12 17.49
CA SER A 162 0.87 -1.66 18.58
C SER A 162 2.30 -2.06 18.18
N GLY A 163 2.92 -1.27 17.31
CA GLY A 163 4.26 -1.46 16.78
C GLY A 163 4.35 -2.37 15.54
N VAL A 164 3.22 -2.89 15.06
CA VAL A 164 3.16 -3.85 13.95
C VAL A 164 2.41 -3.23 12.76
N TRP A 165 3.01 -3.35 11.58
CA TRP A 165 2.44 -2.87 10.32
C TRP A 165 1.64 -3.95 9.61
N TYR A 166 0.42 -3.59 9.23
CA TYR A 166 -0.50 -4.45 8.50
C TYR A 166 -0.81 -3.84 7.15
N GLN A 167 -0.71 -4.64 6.09
CA GLN A 167 -1.17 -4.26 4.77
C GLN A 167 -2.68 -4.42 4.69
N VAL A 168 -3.38 -3.29 4.68
CA VAL A 168 -4.84 -3.24 4.55
C VAL A 168 -5.26 -3.07 3.09
N GLY A 169 -4.29 -2.85 2.19
CA GLY A 169 -4.33 -3.45 0.86
C GLY A 169 -3.32 -2.93 -0.17
N ILE A 170 -3.70 -2.81 -1.45
CA ILE A 170 -2.84 -2.69 -2.64
C ILE A 170 -3.26 -1.55 -3.58
N VAL A 171 -2.41 -0.57 -3.85
CA VAL A 171 -2.69 0.54 -4.79
C VAL A 171 -3.16 0.02 -6.15
N SER A 172 -4.40 0.31 -6.60
CA SER A 172 -4.86 -0.07 -7.95
C SER A 172 -5.10 1.11 -8.86
N TRP A 173 -5.87 2.11 -8.43
CA TRP A 173 -6.20 3.27 -9.27
C TRP A 173 -6.63 4.48 -8.45
N GLY A 174 -6.55 5.67 -9.06
CA GLY A 174 -7.03 6.90 -8.46
C GLY A 174 -7.24 8.04 -9.46
N HIS A 175 -7.50 9.23 -8.92
CA HIS A 175 -7.71 10.43 -9.73
C HIS A 175 -6.44 10.83 -10.51
N LYS A 176 -6.62 11.31 -11.75
CA LYS A 176 -5.52 11.64 -12.68
C LYS A 176 -4.56 12.73 -12.19
N SER A 177 -4.92 13.48 -11.15
CA SER A 177 -4.22 14.70 -10.75
C SER A 177 -3.11 14.51 -9.72
N CYS A 178 -2.87 13.30 -9.18
CA CYS A 178 -1.77 13.04 -8.25
C CYS A 178 -1.71 13.98 -7.02
N LYS A 179 -2.87 14.46 -6.55
CA LYS A 179 -3.04 15.37 -5.42
C LYS A 179 -3.78 14.74 -4.24
N ILE A 180 -3.60 15.35 -3.07
CA ILE A 180 -4.42 15.14 -1.88
C ILE A 180 -5.89 15.41 -2.22
N ILE A 181 -6.79 14.55 -1.75
CA ILE A 181 -8.22 14.71 -2.01
C ILE A 181 -8.99 14.77 -0.71
N ARG A 182 -9.81 15.81 -0.61
CA ARG A 182 -10.69 16.06 0.53
C ARG A 182 -12.08 15.57 0.18
N PHE A 183 -12.55 14.61 0.95
CA PHE A 183 -13.90 14.09 0.87
C PHE A 183 -14.73 14.94 1.83
N ASN A 184 -15.49 15.89 1.28
CA ASN A 184 -16.43 16.72 2.02
C ASN A 184 -17.83 16.14 1.92
#